data_AF-A0A1S2VCG3-F1
#
_entry.id   AF-A0A1S2VCG3-F1
#
_cell.length_a   1.000
_cell.length_b   1.000
_cell.length_c   1.000
_cell.angle_alpha   90.00
_cell.angle_beta   90.00
_cell.angle_gamma   90.00
#
_symmetry.space_group_name_H-M   'P 1'
#
loop_
_entity.id
_entity.type
_entity.pdbx_description
1 polymer ?
#
loop_
_entity_poly.entity_id
_entity_poly.type
_entity_poly.pdbx_seq_one_letter_code
_entity_poly.pdbx_strand_id
1 'polypeptide(L)'
;MEQILIIEMEQNVFFFHYLKALSKALENDNINYGYHVHGPDWFIDDDQLRNEIDLFEQTYSGKYKTFLEKVAIYFDAKSHYSKKIGSQDISEYKAYILFEMNEISKKLNDSGV
;
A
#
# COMPACT_ATOMS: atom_id res chain seq x y z
N MET A 1 -31.45 14.67 6.38
CA MET A 1 -30.56 13.76 5.64
C MET A 1 -29.27 14.52 5.43
N GLU A 2 -28.27 14.23 6.26
CA GLU A 2 -26.92 14.77 6.04
C GLU A 2 -26.37 14.14 4.77
N GLN A 3 -26.09 14.97 3.77
CA GLN A 3 -25.26 14.55 2.65
C GLN A 3 -23.86 14.33 3.21
N ILE A 4 -23.46 13.07 3.35
CA ILE A 4 -22.05 12.71 3.51
C ILE A 4 -21.39 13.16 2.22
N LEU A 5 -20.70 14.29 2.26
CA LEU A 5 -19.81 14.71 1.19
C LEU A 5 -18.69 13.65 1.16
N ILE A 6 -18.80 12.69 0.24
CA ILE A 6 -17.67 11.81 -0.08
C ILE A 6 -16.66 12.72 -0.76
N ILE A 7 -15.66 13.18 0.00
CA ILE A 7 -14.52 13.86 -0.60
C ILE A 7 -13.75 12.78 -1.34
N GLU A 8 -13.84 12.79 -2.67
CA GLU A 8 -13.01 11.90 -3.50
C GLU A 8 -11.55 12.34 -3.34
N MET A 9 -10.74 11.50 -2.70
CA MET A 9 -9.31 11.72 -2.57
C MET A 9 -8.66 11.72 -3.96
N GLU A 10 -7.83 12.71 -4.25
CA GLU A 10 -7.06 12.73 -5.50
C GLU A 10 -5.99 11.63 -5.49
N GLN A 11 -5.78 10.99 -6.65
CA GLN A 11 -4.81 9.91 -6.78
C GLN A 11 -3.39 10.29 -6.32
N ASN A 12 -2.96 11.53 -6.58
CA ASN A 12 -1.62 11.97 -6.18
C ASN A 12 -1.50 12.12 -4.66
N VAL A 13 -2.56 12.63 -4.01
CA VAL A 13 -2.65 12.73 -2.54
C VAL A 13 -2.64 11.33 -1.93
N PHE A 14 -3.44 10.41 -2.48
CA PHE A 14 -3.45 9.01 -2.09
C PHE A 14 -2.04 8.42 -2.11
N PHE A 15 -1.36 8.43 -3.27
CA PHE A 15 -0.04 7.80 -3.37
C PHE A 15 1.02 8.51 -2.53
N PHE A 16 0.92 9.83 -2.32
CA PHE A 16 1.84 10.54 -1.44
C PHE A 16 1.81 10.00 0.00
N HIS A 17 0.61 9.77 0.55
CA HIS A 17 0.46 9.22 1.90
C HIS A 17 0.70 7.70 1.92
N TYR A 18 0.11 6.99 0.96
CA TYR A 18 0.19 5.54 0.89
C TYR A 18 1.63 5.04 0.73
N LEU A 19 2.42 5.64 -0.17
CA LEU A 19 3.80 5.18 -0.39
C LEU A 19 4.71 5.43 0.82
N LYS A 20 4.47 6.49 1.59
CA LYS A 20 5.19 6.73 2.86
C LYS A 20 4.88 5.63 3.88
N ALA A 21 3.61 5.26 3.99
CA ALA A 21 3.17 4.21 4.91
C ALA A 21 3.69 2.84 4.46
N LEU A 22 3.64 2.55 3.16
CA LEU A 22 4.17 1.33 2.55
C LEU A 22 5.69 1.20 2.76
N SER A 23 6.46 2.28 2.63
CA SER A 23 7.91 2.26 2.90
C SER A 23 8.18 1.79 4.33
N LYS A 24 7.49 2.38 5.31
CA LYS A 24 7.60 1.96 6.71
C LYS A 24 7.21 0.49 6.90
N ALA A 25 6.13 0.04 6.28
CA ALA A 25 5.69 -1.35 6.36
C ALA A 25 6.76 -2.32 5.83
N LEU A 26 7.39 -2.00 4.69
CA LEU A 26 8.47 -2.80 4.09
C LEU A 26 9.78 -2.78 4.88
N GLU A 27 10.09 -1.69 5.58
CA GLU A 27 11.23 -1.62 6.51
C GLU A 27 11.02 -2.52 7.73
N ASN A 28 9.76 -2.70 8.14
CA ASN A 28 9.38 -3.49 9.32
C ASN A 28 8.95 -4.93 8.97
N ASP A 29 8.98 -5.34 7.70
CA ASP A 29 8.43 -6.62 7.24
C ASP A 29 9.22 -7.88 7.64
N ASN A 30 10.36 -7.72 8.31
CA ASN A 30 11.16 -8.83 8.85
C ASN A 30 11.25 -8.85 10.38
N ILE A 31 10.54 -7.94 11.06
CA ILE A 31 10.51 -7.93 12.52
C ILE A 31 9.86 -9.23 13.02
N ASN A 32 10.51 -9.87 13.99
CA ASN A 32 10.05 -11.10 14.62
C ASN A 32 9.69 -12.20 13.60
N TYR A 33 10.49 -12.32 12.53
CA TYR A 33 10.33 -13.30 11.46
C TYR A 33 8.99 -13.24 10.70
N GLY A 34 8.16 -12.23 10.89
CA GLY A 34 6.82 -12.17 10.29
C GLY A 34 5.67 -11.97 11.28
N TYR A 35 5.88 -12.20 12.58
CA TYR A 35 4.78 -12.24 13.58
C TYR A 35 4.05 -10.90 13.75
N HIS A 36 4.77 -9.81 13.53
CA HIS A 36 4.28 -8.44 13.67
C HIS A 36 4.35 -7.69 12.34
N VAL A 37 4.16 -8.41 11.24
CA VAL A 37 4.07 -7.77 9.94
C VAL A 37 2.73 -7.07 9.85
N HIS A 38 2.79 -5.75 9.69
CA HIS A 38 1.64 -4.91 9.49
C HIS A 38 1.66 -4.31 8.09
N GLY A 39 0.47 -4.14 7.50
CA GLY A 39 0.31 -3.48 6.21
C GLY A 39 0.55 -1.97 6.29
N PRO A 40 0.47 -1.26 5.15
CA PRO A 40 0.66 0.19 5.09
C PRO A 40 -0.28 0.96 6.03
N ASP A 41 -1.54 0.55 6.13
CA ASP A 41 -2.59 1.15 6.97
C ASP A 41 -2.12 1.36 8.42
N TRP A 42 -1.40 0.39 9.00
CA TRP A 42 -0.91 0.45 10.37
C TRP A 42 0.02 1.64 10.65
N PHE A 43 0.70 2.15 9.63
CA PHE A 43 1.68 3.23 9.76
C PHE A 43 1.11 4.63 9.48
N ILE A 44 -0.22 4.75 9.46
CA ILE A 44 -0.97 5.99 9.26
C ILE A 44 -1.63 6.38 10.59
N ASP A 45 -1.04 7.32 11.32
CA ASP A 45 -1.48 7.67 12.68
C ASP A 45 -2.80 8.46 12.72
N ASP A 46 -3.18 9.11 11.62
CA ASP A 46 -4.43 9.85 11.49
C ASP A 46 -5.56 8.93 11.04
N ASP A 47 -6.53 8.68 11.93
CA ASP A 47 -7.67 7.78 11.69
C ASP A 47 -8.55 8.26 10.52
N GLN A 48 -8.72 9.57 10.35
CA GLN A 48 -9.53 10.09 9.25
C GLN A 48 -8.83 9.84 7.91
N LEU A 49 -7.55 10.18 7.81
CA LEU A 49 -6.74 9.93 6.62
C LEU A 49 -6.67 8.43 6.30
N ARG A 50 -6.54 7.58 7.32
CA ARG A 50 -6.55 6.12 7.15
C ARG A 50 -7.86 5.65 6.51
N ASN A 51 -9.01 6.10 7.03
CA ASN A 51 -10.31 5.74 6.48
C ASN A 51 -10.49 6.22 5.03
N GLU A 52 -9.99 7.42 4.69
CA GLU A 52 -10.04 7.95 3.33
C GLU A 52 -9.17 7.13 2.36
N ILE A 53 -7.98 6.71 2.80
CA ILE A 53 -7.07 5.84 2.04
C ILE A 53 -7.71 4.46 1.83
N ASP A 54 -8.27 3.86 2.88
CA ASP A 54 -8.94 2.56 2.79
C ASP A 54 -10.13 2.61 1.81
N LEU A 55 -10.93 3.69 1.85
CA LEU A 55 -12.03 3.90 0.92
C LEU A 55 -11.52 4.07 -0.53
N PHE A 56 -10.43 4.81 -0.71
CA PHE A 56 -9.81 4.97 -2.03
C PHE A 56 -9.33 3.61 -2.55
N GLU A 57 -8.59 2.82 -1.77
CA GLU A 57 -8.13 1.49 -2.19
C GLU A 57 -9.28 0.56 -2.61
N GLN A 58 -10.36 0.54 -1.84
CA GLN A 58 -11.53 -0.32 -2.11
C GLN A 58 -12.27 0.06 -3.40
N THR A 59 -12.25 1.34 -3.77
CA THR A 59 -12.97 1.87 -4.93
C THR A 59 -12.06 2.06 -6.16
N TYR A 60 -10.74 2.00 -5.97
CA TYR A 60 -9.77 2.26 -7.03
C TYR A 60 -9.80 1.19 -8.13
N SER A 61 -10.03 1.64 -9.36
CA SER A 61 -10.04 0.82 -10.58
C SER A 61 -9.03 1.28 -11.63
N GLY A 62 -8.10 2.16 -11.23
CA GLY A 62 -7.10 2.75 -12.13
C GLY A 62 -5.89 1.86 -12.42
N LYS A 63 -4.91 2.43 -13.13
CA LYS A 63 -3.74 1.70 -13.67
C LYS A 63 -2.86 1.02 -12.61
N TYR A 64 -2.92 1.47 -11.35
CA TYR A 64 -2.14 0.93 -10.24
C TYR A 64 -2.88 -0.16 -9.44
N LYS A 65 -4.05 -0.62 -9.89
CA LYS A 65 -4.85 -1.61 -9.15
C LYS A 65 -4.06 -2.88 -8.85
N THR A 66 -3.36 -3.41 -9.86
CA THR A 66 -2.50 -4.60 -9.71
C THR A 66 -1.40 -4.41 -8.68
N PHE A 67 -0.85 -3.19 -8.56
CA PHE A 67 0.14 -2.86 -7.55
C PHE A 67 -0.46 -2.94 -6.14
N LEU A 68 -1.61 -2.30 -5.92
CA LEU A 68 -2.31 -2.32 -4.62
C LEU A 68 -2.73 -3.75 -4.22
N GLU A 69 -3.28 -4.52 -5.17
CA GLU A 69 -3.62 -5.93 -4.94
C GLU A 69 -2.39 -6.75 -4.54
N LYS A 70 -1.24 -6.53 -5.19
CA LYS A 70 0.01 -7.23 -4.84
C LYS A 70 0.57 -6.80 -3.49
N VAL A 71 0.40 -5.55 -3.08
CA VAL A 71 0.75 -5.09 -1.73
C VAL A 71 -0.10 -5.84 -0.71
N ALA A 72 -1.42 -5.87 -0.87
CA ALA A 72 -2.32 -6.59 0.04
C ALA A 72 -1.95 -8.08 0.16
N ILE A 73 -1.75 -8.76 -0.97
CA ILE A 73 -1.39 -10.18 -1.00
C ILE A 73 -0.01 -10.43 -0.34
N TYR A 74 0.95 -9.53 -0.53
CA TYR A 74 2.28 -9.65 0.08
C TYR A 74 2.21 -9.60 1.60
N PHE A 75 1.53 -8.60 2.17
CA PHE A 75 1.45 -8.44 3.62
C PHE A 75 0.60 -9.53 4.27
N ASP A 76 -0.48 -9.98 3.61
CA ASP A 76 -1.25 -11.16 4.03
C ASP A 76 -0.35 -12.40 4.13
N ALA A 77 0.33 -12.74 3.03
CA ALA A 77 1.23 -13.90 2.97
C ALA A 77 2.37 -13.83 4.00
N LYS A 78 2.95 -12.64 4.22
CA LYS A 78 4.01 -12.42 5.21
C LYS A 78 3.51 -12.61 6.64
N SER A 79 2.31 -12.14 6.96
CA SER A 79 1.71 -12.32 8.29
C SER A 79 1.46 -13.80 8.60
N HIS A 80 1.29 -14.62 7.56
CA HIS A 80 1.16 -16.07 7.64
C HIS A 80 2.47 -16.85 7.47
N TYR A 81 3.64 -16.19 7.54
CA TYR A 81 4.97 -16.80 7.35
C TYR A 81 5.15 -17.53 6.01
N SER A 82 4.33 -17.21 5.02
CA SER A 82 4.45 -17.86 3.74
C SER A 82 5.73 -17.41 3.05
N LYS A 83 6.44 -18.37 2.48
CA LYS A 83 7.59 -18.11 1.61
C LYS A 83 7.17 -17.90 0.15
N LYS A 84 5.91 -18.22 -0.18
CA LYS A 84 5.40 -18.24 -1.55
C LYS A 84 3.96 -17.73 -1.65
N ILE A 85 3.63 -17.17 -2.80
CA ILE A 85 2.27 -16.81 -3.19
C ILE A 85 1.97 -17.56 -4.49
N GLY A 86 1.15 -18.61 -4.40
CA GLY A 86 1.01 -19.59 -5.47
C GLY A 86 2.35 -20.29 -5.76
N SER A 87 2.84 -20.18 -6.99
CA SER A 87 4.14 -20.72 -7.40
C SER A 87 5.31 -19.75 -7.24
N GLN A 88 5.05 -18.46 -7.00
CA GLN A 88 6.06 -17.41 -6.96
C GLN A 88 6.65 -17.25 -5.56
N ASP A 89 7.95 -16.97 -5.47
CA ASP A 89 8.59 -16.66 -4.20
C ASP A 89 8.17 -15.27 -3.70
N ILE A 90 7.99 -15.15 -2.37
CA ILE A 90 7.53 -13.90 -1.75
C ILE A 90 8.53 -12.75 -1.95
N SER A 91 9.81 -13.07 -2.15
CA SER A 91 10.84 -12.09 -2.52
C SER A 91 10.60 -11.46 -3.89
N GLU A 92 10.00 -12.19 -4.84
CA GLU A 92 9.65 -11.65 -6.16
C GLU A 92 8.50 -10.63 -6.04
N TYR A 93 7.54 -10.87 -5.16
CA TYR A 93 6.49 -9.91 -4.83
C TYR A 93 7.09 -8.64 -4.21
N LYS A 94 7.99 -8.78 -3.23
CA LYS A 94 8.68 -7.63 -2.63
C LYS A 94 9.45 -6.82 -3.68
N ALA A 95 10.19 -7.49 -4.56
CA ALA A 95 10.94 -6.83 -5.63
C ALA A 95 10.03 -6.05 -6.59
N TYR A 96 8.89 -6.63 -6.97
CA TYR A 96 7.88 -5.96 -7.78
C TYR A 96 7.30 -4.73 -7.08
N ILE A 97 6.91 -4.85 -5.80
CA ILE A 97 6.36 -3.75 -5.01
C ILE A 97 7.38 -2.60 -4.92
N LEU A 98 8.64 -2.90 -4.63
CA LEU A 98 9.70 -1.90 -4.56
C LEU A 98 9.93 -1.21 -5.92
N PHE A 99 9.88 -1.96 -7.02
CA PHE A 99 10.01 -1.40 -8.36
C PHE A 99 8.87 -0.42 -8.67
N GLU A 100 7.61 -0.85 -8.52
CA GLU A 100 6.44 -0.01 -8.80
C GLU A 100 6.37 1.20 -7.87
N MET A 101 6.67 1.04 -6.58
CA MET A 101 6.73 2.15 -5.62
C MET A 101 7.70 3.24 -6.09
N ASN A 102 8.88 2.85 -6.60
CA ASN A 102 9.85 3.79 -7.15
C ASN A 102 9.34 4.48 -8.43
N GLU A 103 8.69 3.73 -9.32
CA GLU A 103 8.12 4.29 -10.56
C GLU A 103 6.95 5.25 -10.31
N ILE A 104 6.11 4.97 -9.31
CA ILE A 104 5.05 5.88 -8.88
C ILE A 104 5.66 7.13 -8.25
N SER A 105 6.65 6.97 -7.36
CA SER A 105 7.32 8.10 -6.69
C SER A 105 7.96 9.07 -7.68
N LYS A 106 8.64 8.56 -8.72
CA LYS A 106 9.20 9.39 -9.79
C LYS A 106 8.13 10.20 -10.50
N LYS A 107 7.02 9.54 -10.88
CA LYS A 107 5.89 10.21 -11.57
C LYS A 107 5.24 11.29 -10.71
N LEU A 108 5.16 11.09 -9.39
CA LEU A 108 4.66 12.11 -8.46
C LEU A 108 5.59 13.34 -8.42
N ASN A 109 6.89 13.11 -8.28
CA ASN A 109 7.89 14.19 -8.25
C ASN A 109 7.97 14.96 -9.58
N ASP A 110 7.88 14.25 -10.71
CA ASP A 110 7.86 14.86 -12.05
C ASP A 110 6.57 15.67 -12.30
N SER A 111 5.50 15.38 -11.55
CA SER A 111 4.22 16.10 -11.64
C SER A 111 4.17 17.37 -10.78
N GLY A 112 5.27 17.73 -10.08
CA GLY A 112 5.39 18.98 -9.33
C GLY A 112 4.58 19.05 -8.03
N VAL A 113 4.29 17.89 -7.41
CA VAL A 113 3.71 17.78 -6.06
C VAL A 113 4.81 17.82 -5.00
#